data_AF-A0A418GLJ9-F1
#
_entry.id   AF-A0A418GLJ9-F1
#
_cell.length_a   1.000
_cell.length_b   1.000
_cell.length_c   1.000
_cell.angle_alpha   90.00
_cell.angle_beta   90.00
_cell.angle_gamma   90.00
#
_symmetry.space_group_name_H-M   'P 1'
#
loop_
_entity.id
_entity.type
_entity.pdbx_description
1 polymer ?
#
loop_
_entity_poly.entity_id
_entity_poly.type
_entity_poly.pdbx_seq_one_letter_code
_entity_poly.pdbx_strand_id
1 'polypeptide(L)' 'MTNRISRLKTALFANTREISLERALLYSASHRQTEGEPVIMRRAKATAYI' A
#
# COMPACT_ATOMS: atom_id res chain seq x y z
N MET A 1 -18.02 23.66 -1.64
CA MET A 1 -16.90 22.93 -1.01
C MET A 1 -16.81 23.35 0.45
N THR A 2 -16.74 22.43 1.41
CA THR A 2 -16.58 22.79 2.83
C THR A 2 -15.15 23.24 3.13
N ASN A 3 -14.94 23.99 4.22
CA ASN A 3 -13.60 24.44 4.64
C ASN A 3 -12.63 23.26 4.81
N ARG A 4 -13.10 22.15 5.41
CA ARG A 4 -12.33 20.90 5.56
C ARG A 4 -11.80 20.36 4.23
N ILE A 5 -12.66 20.27 3.22
CA ILE A 5 -12.28 19.74 1.90
C ILE A 5 -11.29 20.67 1.21
N SER A 6 -11.46 21.99 1.34
CA SER A 6 -10.51 22.97 0.78
C SER A 6 -9.10 22.83 1.37
N ARG A 7 -9.01 22.65 2.70
CA ARG A 7 -7.73 22.42 3.40
C ARG A 7 -7.05 21.13 2.96
N LEU A 8 -7.79 20.02 2.89
CA LEU A 8 -7.25 18.72 2.45
C LEU A 8 -6.73 18.78 1.01
N LYS A 9 -7.46 19.44 0.11
CA LYS A 9 -7.04 19.61 -1.28
C LYS A 9 -5.74 20.43 -1.37
N THR A 10 -5.66 21.52 -0.63
CA THR A 10 -4.46 22.37 -0.61
C THR A 10 -3.25 21.59 -0.11
N ALA A 11 -3.42 20.83 0.98
CA ALA A 11 -2.34 20.00 1.55
C ALA A 11 -1.88 18.89 0.58
N LEU A 12 -2.79 18.26 -0.16
CA LEU A 12 -2.46 17.17 -1.10
C LEU A 12 -1.48 17.60 -2.21
N PHE A 13 -1.52 18.88 -2.62
CA PHE A 13 -0.66 19.42 -3.68
C PHE A 13 0.46 20.32 -3.14
N ALA A 14 0.64 20.41 -1.82
CA ALA A 14 1.65 21.27 -1.20
C ALA A 14 3.09 20.73 -1.37
N ASN A 15 3.23 19.41 -1.54
CA ASN A 15 4.51 18.72 -1.62
C ASN A 15 4.62 17.93 -2.93
N THR A 16 5.85 17.62 -3.33
CA THR A 16 6.12 16.69 -4.43
C THR A 16 5.57 15.31 -4.08
N ARG A 17 5.09 14.58 -5.10
CA ARG A 17 4.59 13.22 -4.90
C ARG A 17 5.73 12.29 -4.47
N GLU A 18 5.51 11.59 -3.36
CA GLU A 18 6.45 10.60 -2.83
C GLU A 18 6.07 9.18 -3.26
N ILE A 19 7.07 8.30 -3.32
CA ILE A 19 6.87 6.85 -3.55
C ILE A 19 6.95 6.16 -2.19
N SER A 20 5.86 5.52 -1.78
CA SER A 20 5.82 4.65 -0.61
C SER A 20 6.24 3.23 -0.98
N LEU A 21 7.13 2.64 -0.17
CA LEU A 21 7.68 1.29 -0.39
C LEU A 21 7.12 0.25 0.60
N GLU A 22 6.49 0.70 1.67
CA GLU A 22 6.04 -0.12 2.82
C GLU A 22 5.20 -1.31 2.35
N ARG A 23 4.17 -1.03 1.55
CA ARG A 23 3.30 -2.07 0.99
C ARG A 23 4.09 -3.08 0.14
N ALA A 24 4.99 -2.60 -0.71
CA ALA A 24 5.76 -3.46 -1.60
C ALA A 24 6.70 -4.37 -0.80
N LEU A 25 7.39 -3.82 0.21
CA LEU A 25 8.28 -4.55 1.10
C LEU A 25 7.54 -5.66 1.85
N LEU A 26 6.39 -5.33 2.48
CA LEU A 26 5.58 -6.29 3.22
C LEU A 26 4.99 -7.38 2.31
N TYR A 27 4.41 -6.97 1.18
CA TYR A 27 3.84 -7.91 0.20
C TYR A 27 4.89 -8.89 -0.32
N SER A 28 6.08 -8.40 -0.67
CA SER A 28 7.20 -9.22 -1.14
C SER A 28 7.73 -10.16 -0.05
N ALA A 29 7.79 -9.71 1.21
CA ALA A 29 8.22 -10.55 2.32
C ALA A 29 7.27 -11.76 2.50
N SER A 30 5.96 -11.52 2.50
CA SER A 30 4.95 -12.59 2.58
C SER A 30 5.01 -13.56 1.39
N HIS A 31 5.24 -13.04 0.17
CA HIS A 31 5.38 -13.88 -1.01
C HIS A 31 6.57 -14.84 -0.92
N ARG A 32 7.72 -14.39 -0.41
CA ARG A 32 8.91 -15.24 -0.20
C ARG A 32 8.65 -16.34 0.84
N GLN A 33 7.88 -16.03 1.89
CA GLN A 33 7.57 -16.98 2.96
C GLN A 33 6.56 -18.06 2.54
N THR A 34 5.76 -17.80 1.49
CA THR A 34 4.66 -18.67 1.04
C THR A 34 4.98 -19.38 -0.28
N GLU A 35 6.25 -19.53 -0.61
CA GLU A 35 6.68 -20.28 -1.78
C GLU A 35 6.20 -21.74 -1.74
N GLY A 36 5.78 -22.26 -2.89
CA GLY A 36 5.19 -23.60 -3.01
C GLY A 36 3.66 -23.65 -2.84
N GLU A 37 3.03 -22.60 -2.30
CA GLU A 37 1.57 -22.55 -2.22
C GLU A 37 0.91 -22.16 -3.57
N PRO A 38 -0.37 -22.52 -3.77
CA PRO A 38 -1.15 -22.01 -4.89
C PRO A 38 -1.13 -20.48 -4.92
N VAL A 39 -0.97 -19.91 -6.12
CA VAL A 39 -0.82 -18.45 -6.32
C VAL A 39 -1.95 -17.65 -5.67
N ILE A 40 -3.19 -18.17 -5.67
CA ILE A 40 -4.33 -17.52 -5.05
C ILE A 40 -4.16 -17.39 -3.52
N MET A 41 -3.61 -18.42 -2.86
CA MET A 41 -3.34 -18.41 -1.42
C MET A 41 -2.20 -17.47 -1.08
N ARG A 42 -1.12 -17.46 -1.88
CA ARG A 42 0.00 -16.53 -1.73
C ARG A 42 -0.45 -15.07 -1.79
N ARG A 43 -1.32 -14.74 -2.76
CA ARG A 43 -1.87 -13.39 -2.91
C ARG A 43 -2.76 -12.98 -1.73
N ALA A 44 -3.59 -13.89 -1.25
CA ALA A 44 -4.45 -13.66 -0.09
C ALA A 44 -3.61 -13.38 1.17
N LYS A 45 -2.61 -14.23 1.45
CA LYS A 45 -1.69 -14.08 2.58
C LYS A 45 -0.87 -12.81 2.49
N ALA A 46 -0.33 -12.48 1.31
CA ALA A 46 0.43 -11.25 1.12
C ALA A 46 -0.41 -9.98 1.26
N THR A 47 -1.71 -10.05 0.96
CA THR A 47 -2.65 -8.94 1.20
C THR A 47 -2.96 -8.77 2.69
N ALA A 48 -3.10 -9.88 3.43
CA ALA A 48 -3.34 -9.86 4.88
C ALA A 48 -2.09 -9.50 5.70
N TYR A 49 -0.90 -9.54 5.11
CA TYR A 49 0.39 -9.22 5.73
C TYR A 49 0.78 -7.74 5.61
N ILE A 50 0.06 -6.98 4.79
CA ILE A 50 0.15 -5.52 4.70
C ILE A 50 -0.79 -4.93 5.75
#